data_AF-A0A3M2EN90-F1
#
_entry.id   AF-A0A3M2EN90-F1
#
_cell.length_a   1.000
_cell.length_b   1.000
_cell.length_c   1.000
_cell.angle_alpha   90.00
_cell.angle_beta   90.00
_cell.angle_gamma   90.00
#
_symmetry.space_group_name_H-M   'P 1'
#
loop_
_entity.id
_entity.type
_entity.pdbx_description
1 polymer ?
#
loop_
_entity_poly.entity_id
_entity_poly.type
_entity_poly.pdbx_seq_one_letter_code
_entity_poly.pdbx_strand_id
1 'polypeptide(L)'
;MSRSGFGGNRGLSGRTMTSGRHRRIAAGLVCLAAIFFGVPRVTAQSLTGMTGLITIPTAEMQPDGSVLVGAGRVHREAVTVPDADHHVAPFYAAITFLPMVELGFRFSPQIGVDRDALGDRTLMARVQVLPERGRWPAVALGAHDFLKSSGSETRRYNALYVVASKHVAPLGVPAAVHGGYGTDVIDAKGHQFVGFFGGVSIAPHPVAEVMAEYDGTQVLVGGRITVRGIYLVGGLASFRYGLGGMGLRWRL
;
A
#
# COMPACT_ATOMS: atom_id res chain seq x y z
N MET A 1 68.60 -61.17 -36.20
CA MET A 1 67.53 -62.18 -36.09
C MET A 1 66.74 -61.91 -34.82
N SER A 2 65.40 -61.92 -34.94
CA SER A 2 64.35 -61.95 -33.87
C SER A 2 64.29 -60.73 -32.92
N ARG A 3 63.34 -59.78 -32.93
CA ARG A 3 61.85 -59.74 -32.93
C ARG A 3 61.14 -60.39 -31.74
N SER A 4 60.61 -59.57 -30.83
CA SER A 4 59.25 -59.59 -30.22
C SER A 4 59.20 -58.50 -29.13
N GLY A 5 58.15 -57.72 -28.89
CA GLY A 5 56.81 -57.65 -29.44
C GLY A 5 55.83 -57.15 -28.37
N PHE A 6 55.07 -56.11 -28.70
CA PHE A 6 53.71 -55.80 -28.24
C PHE A 6 53.42 -55.24 -26.82
N GLY A 7 52.93 -54.00 -26.81
CA GLY A 7 51.48 -53.76 -26.61
C GLY A 7 51.06 -53.06 -25.31
N GLY A 8 50.54 -51.84 -25.41
CA GLY A 8 49.81 -51.22 -24.29
C GLY A 8 49.55 -49.71 -24.39
N ASN A 9 48.83 -49.26 -25.42
CA ASN A 9 48.27 -47.90 -25.47
C ASN A 9 46.99 -47.84 -24.64
N ARG A 10 46.91 -47.01 -23.59
CA ARG A 10 45.65 -46.50 -23.03
C ARG A 10 45.85 -45.09 -22.48
N GLY A 11 45.26 -44.12 -23.15
CA GLY A 11 45.02 -42.79 -22.61
C GLY A 11 43.88 -42.79 -21.58
N LEU A 12 44.03 -41.95 -20.57
CA LEU A 12 43.00 -41.41 -19.68
C LEU A 12 43.49 -39.99 -19.37
N SER A 13 43.13 -38.95 -20.11
CA SER A 13 41.83 -38.28 -20.14
C SER A 13 41.24 -38.05 -18.75
N GLY A 14 41.34 -36.79 -18.30
CA GLY A 14 40.28 -36.11 -17.56
C GLY A 14 40.22 -36.35 -16.06
N ARG A 15 40.55 -35.31 -15.29
CA ARG A 15 39.54 -34.33 -14.84
C ARG A 15 40.16 -33.44 -13.75
N THR A 16 40.48 -32.20 -14.14
CA THR A 16 40.57 -31.07 -13.22
C THR A 16 39.19 -30.86 -12.60
N MET A 17 38.95 -31.49 -11.46
CA MET A 17 37.67 -31.46 -10.76
C MET A 17 37.64 -30.30 -9.76
N THR A 18 37.71 -29.06 -10.26
CA THR A 18 37.55 -27.84 -9.45
C THR A 18 36.76 -26.76 -10.20
N SER A 19 35.58 -27.07 -10.74
CA SER A 19 34.71 -26.04 -11.33
C SER A 19 33.25 -26.06 -10.88
N GLY A 20 32.86 -26.97 -9.99
CA GLY A 20 31.48 -27.09 -9.52
C GLY A 20 31.11 -26.24 -8.30
N ARG A 21 32.07 -25.92 -7.42
CA ARG A 21 31.77 -25.26 -6.13
C ARG A 21 31.67 -23.73 -6.26
N HIS A 22 32.44 -23.12 -7.15
CA HIS A 22 32.42 -21.67 -7.36
C HIS A 22 31.17 -21.20 -8.13
N ARG A 23 30.60 -22.01 -9.03
CA ARG A 23 29.36 -21.65 -9.76
C ARG A 23 28.13 -21.60 -8.85
N ARG A 24 28.10 -22.42 -7.77
CA ARG A 24 26.99 -22.42 -6.79
C ARG A 24 27.06 -21.22 -5.83
N ILE A 25 28.27 -20.79 -5.47
CA ILE A 25 28.49 -19.59 -4.64
C ILE A 25 28.22 -18.32 -5.44
N ALA A 26 28.62 -18.28 -6.72
CA ALA A 26 28.32 -17.17 -7.62
C ALA A 26 26.81 -17.04 -7.91
N ALA A 27 26.08 -18.16 -8.09
CA ALA A 27 24.63 -18.14 -8.25
C ALA A 27 23.90 -17.67 -6.97
N GLY A 28 24.38 -18.07 -5.79
CA GLY A 28 23.86 -17.59 -4.50
C GLY A 28 24.07 -16.10 -4.28
N LEU A 29 25.22 -15.55 -4.72
CA LEU A 29 25.51 -14.12 -4.65
C LEU A 29 24.71 -13.28 -5.67
N VAL A 30 24.39 -13.82 -6.85
CA VAL A 30 23.52 -13.15 -7.83
C VAL A 30 22.06 -13.13 -7.34
N CYS A 31 21.58 -14.17 -6.68
CA CYS A 31 20.28 -14.15 -6.00
C CYS A 31 20.27 -13.19 -4.79
N LEU A 32 21.36 -13.11 -4.02
CA LEU A 32 21.49 -12.13 -2.93
C LEU A 32 21.59 -10.68 -3.43
N ALA A 33 22.20 -10.46 -4.60
CA ALA A 33 22.25 -9.16 -5.25
C ALA A 33 20.88 -8.78 -5.87
N ALA A 34 20.13 -9.75 -6.40
CA ALA A 34 18.75 -9.52 -6.86
C ALA A 34 17.79 -9.16 -5.70
N ILE A 35 18.11 -9.53 -4.46
CA ILE A 35 17.40 -9.08 -3.24
C ILE A 35 17.62 -7.58 -2.96
N PHE A 36 18.70 -6.98 -3.48
CA PHE A 36 18.98 -5.54 -3.34
C PHE A 36 18.53 -4.69 -4.53
N PHE A 37 18.24 -5.30 -5.69
CA PHE A 37 17.84 -4.59 -6.90
C PHE A 37 16.35 -4.74 -7.20
N GLY A 38 15.55 -3.93 -6.51
CA GLY A 38 14.26 -3.44 -7.00
C GLY A 38 13.13 -4.48 -7.03
N VAL A 39 12.57 -4.80 -5.87
CA VAL A 39 11.18 -5.27 -5.82
C VAL A 39 10.32 -4.19 -6.48
N PRO A 40 9.48 -4.51 -7.50
CA PRO A 40 8.57 -3.53 -8.06
C PRO A 40 7.72 -2.98 -6.93
N ARG A 41 7.84 -1.68 -6.67
CA ARG A 41 7.06 -0.99 -5.64
C ARG A 41 5.62 -0.93 -6.14
N VAL A 42 4.79 -1.84 -5.67
CA VAL A 42 3.34 -1.71 -5.79
C VAL A 42 2.96 -0.64 -4.79
N THR A 43 2.73 0.58 -5.26
CA THR A 43 2.27 1.65 -4.39
C THR A 43 0.80 1.41 -4.04
N ALA A 44 0.53 1.34 -2.74
CA ALA A 44 -0.77 0.93 -2.24
C ALA A 44 -1.83 2.04 -2.43
N GLN A 45 -3.01 1.70 -2.95
CA GLN A 45 -4.14 2.63 -3.14
C GLN A 45 -5.34 2.21 -2.31
N SER A 46 -5.85 3.15 -1.51
CA SER A 46 -6.93 2.92 -0.57
C SER A 46 -8.31 3.28 -1.12
N LEU A 47 -9.36 2.85 -0.41
CA LEU A 47 -10.73 3.33 -0.56
C LEU A 47 -10.94 4.75 -0.02
N THR A 48 -9.94 5.30 0.66
CA THR A 48 -9.97 6.63 1.25
C THR A 48 -9.48 7.71 0.26
N GLY A 49 -9.03 7.31 -0.93
CA GLY A 49 -8.68 8.24 -2.00
C GLY A 49 -7.32 8.90 -1.84
N MET A 50 -6.50 8.34 -0.96
CA MET A 50 -5.08 8.63 -0.85
C MET A 50 -4.28 7.32 -0.96
N THR A 51 -2.97 7.44 -1.10
CA THR A 51 -2.07 6.29 -1.01
C THR A 51 -2.23 5.65 0.37
N GLY A 52 -2.51 4.35 0.39
CA GLY A 52 -2.93 3.64 1.59
C GLY A 52 -3.26 2.18 1.29
N LEU A 53 -3.59 1.41 2.33
CA LEU A 53 -3.88 -0.01 2.22
C LEU A 53 -5.34 -0.24 1.76
N ILE A 54 -6.25 -0.74 2.60
CA ILE A 54 -7.68 -0.76 2.28
C ILE A 54 -8.30 0.57 2.72
N THR A 55 -8.16 0.92 4.00
CA THR A 55 -8.63 2.18 4.57
C THR A 55 -7.53 2.95 5.30
N ILE A 56 -6.55 2.25 5.88
CA ILE A 56 -5.47 2.91 6.63
C ILE A 56 -4.49 3.63 5.70
N PRO A 57 -3.90 4.76 6.12
CA PRO A 57 -2.81 5.37 5.39
C PRO A 57 -1.56 4.49 5.47
N THR A 58 -0.67 4.62 4.49
CA THR A 58 0.69 4.06 4.50
C THR A 58 1.71 5.18 4.30
N ALA A 59 2.99 4.98 4.58
CA ALA A 59 4.04 5.97 4.32
C ALA A 59 4.52 6.02 2.85
N GLU A 60 3.91 5.26 1.95
CA GLU A 60 4.29 5.18 0.55
C GLU A 60 3.85 6.42 -0.24
N MET A 61 4.55 6.79 -1.30
CA MET A 61 4.15 7.91 -2.16
C MET A 61 4.06 7.47 -3.60
N GLN A 62 3.10 8.05 -4.33
CA GLN A 62 3.08 7.88 -5.78
C GLN A 62 4.24 8.63 -6.43
N PRO A 63 4.61 8.24 -7.67
CA PRO A 63 5.56 9.02 -8.47
C PRO A 63 5.11 10.49 -8.67
N ASP A 64 6.06 11.37 -8.95
CA ASP A 64 5.78 12.78 -9.25
C ASP A 64 4.79 12.94 -10.39
N GLY A 65 3.82 13.85 -10.24
CA GLY A 65 2.78 14.13 -11.23
C GLY A 65 1.72 13.04 -11.33
N SER A 66 1.62 12.13 -10.35
CA SER A 66 0.56 11.11 -10.34
C SER A 66 -0.77 11.75 -9.97
N VAL A 67 -1.80 11.40 -10.72
CA VAL A 67 -3.20 11.74 -10.44
C VAL A 67 -3.98 10.46 -10.21
N LEU A 68 -4.80 10.47 -9.17
CA LEU A 68 -5.67 9.40 -8.73
C LEU A 68 -7.10 9.91 -8.73
N VAL A 69 -8.02 9.15 -9.31
CA VAL A 69 -9.47 9.36 -9.13
C VAL A 69 -10.13 8.01 -8.87
N GLY A 70 -11.20 7.99 -8.10
CA GLY A 70 -11.92 6.76 -7.85
C GLY A 70 -13.21 6.94 -7.08
N ALA A 71 -13.93 5.83 -6.99
CA ALA A 71 -15.18 5.72 -6.28
C ALA A 71 -15.26 4.38 -5.57
N GLY A 72 -15.97 4.33 -4.45
CA GLY A 72 -16.21 3.10 -3.72
C GLY A 72 -17.58 3.04 -3.10
N ARG A 73 -17.84 1.94 -2.41
CA ARG A 73 -18.98 1.70 -1.54
C ARG A 73 -18.45 1.10 -0.25
N VAL A 74 -18.78 1.75 0.86
CA VAL A 74 -18.41 1.31 2.20
C VAL A 74 -19.70 1.00 2.95
N HIS A 75 -19.74 -0.18 3.58
CA HIS A 75 -20.86 -0.56 4.43
C HIS A 75 -20.97 0.39 5.63
N ARG A 76 -22.18 0.67 6.11
CA ARG A 76 -22.40 1.67 7.16
C ARG A 76 -21.65 1.34 8.47
N GLU A 77 -21.67 0.07 8.88
CA GLU A 77 -20.89 -0.45 10.02
C GLU A 77 -19.37 -0.51 9.77
N ALA A 78 -18.92 -0.36 8.52
CA ALA A 78 -17.51 -0.26 8.18
C ALA A 78 -16.99 1.18 8.21
N VAL A 79 -17.85 2.18 8.46
CA VAL A 79 -17.48 3.60 8.56
C VAL A 79 -17.07 3.92 10.00
N THR A 80 -15.84 4.38 10.20
CA THR A 80 -15.27 4.72 11.51
C THR A 80 -15.85 6.01 12.14
N VAL A 81 -16.85 6.66 11.52
CA VAL A 81 -17.41 7.93 12.00
C VAL A 81 -18.81 7.72 12.58
N PRO A 82 -19.13 8.33 13.75
CA PRO A 82 -20.47 8.25 14.33
C PRO A 82 -21.53 8.84 13.38
N ASP A 83 -22.69 8.20 13.29
CA ASP A 83 -23.88 8.57 12.49
C ASP A 83 -23.96 8.06 11.03
N ALA A 84 -23.27 6.97 10.68
CA ALA A 84 -23.53 6.28 9.42
C ALA A 84 -24.81 5.41 9.53
N ASP A 85 -25.99 6.02 9.42
CA ASP A 85 -27.25 5.26 9.29
C ASP A 85 -27.41 4.63 7.90
N HIS A 86 -26.56 5.03 6.95
CA HIS A 86 -26.63 4.67 5.55
C HIS A 86 -25.27 4.25 4.99
N HIS A 87 -25.29 3.44 3.92
CA HIS A 87 -24.08 3.12 3.17
C HIS A 87 -23.45 4.40 2.62
N VAL A 88 -22.12 4.44 2.57
CA VAL A 88 -21.38 5.61 2.06
C VAL A 88 -20.76 5.26 0.71
N ALA A 89 -20.90 6.15 -0.26
CA ALA A 89 -20.27 6.01 -1.57
C ALA A 89 -19.14 7.04 -1.73
N PRO A 90 -17.91 6.78 -1.22
CA PRO A 90 -16.82 7.74 -1.34
C PRO A 90 -16.41 7.93 -2.80
N PHE A 91 -16.37 9.18 -3.26
CA PHE A 91 -15.72 9.64 -4.47
C PHE A 91 -14.48 10.44 -4.09
N TYR A 92 -13.37 10.27 -4.80
CA TYR A 92 -12.15 10.95 -4.43
C TYR A 92 -11.26 11.25 -5.62
N ALA A 93 -10.43 12.27 -5.44
CA ALA A 93 -9.33 12.60 -6.31
C ALA A 93 -8.09 12.97 -5.48
N ALA A 94 -6.91 12.58 -5.93
CA ALA A 94 -5.65 12.98 -5.33
C ALA A 94 -4.58 13.26 -6.38
N ILE A 95 -3.65 14.14 -6.03
CA ILE A 95 -2.47 14.49 -6.83
C ILE A 95 -1.23 14.38 -5.96
N THR A 96 -0.16 13.82 -6.53
CA THR A 96 1.14 13.70 -5.88
C THR A 96 2.17 14.55 -6.61
N PHE A 97 2.89 15.39 -5.86
CA PHE A 97 3.98 16.21 -6.36
C PHE A 97 5.21 16.12 -5.45
N LEU A 98 6.39 16.36 -6.03
CA LEU A 98 7.68 16.32 -5.34
C LEU A 98 8.01 14.96 -4.67
N PRO A 99 7.50 13.84 -5.22
CA PRO A 99 7.37 12.48 -4.62
C PRO A 99 7.28 12.38 -3.09
N MET A 100 6.83 13.45 -2.45
CA MET A 100 6.81 13.61 -1.00
C MET A 100 5.48 14.21 -0.56
N VAL A 101 4.76 14.91 -1.42
CA VAL A 101 3.51 15.59 -1.05
C VAL A 101 2.37 15.00 -1.84
N GLU A 102 1.32 14.58 -1.14
CA GLU A 102 0.08 14.15 -1.77
C GLU A 102 -1.08 14.95 -1.17
N LEU A 103 -1.87 15.54 -2.06
CA LEU A 103 -3.08 16.28 -1.72
C LEU A 103 -4.27 15.51 -2.28
N GLY A 104 -5.28 15.33 -1.44
CA GLY A 104 -6.49 14.60 -1.77
C GLY A 104 -7.73 15.39 -1.44
N PHE A 105 -8.79 15.10 -2.17
CA PHE A 105 -10.14 15.58 -1.92
C PHE A 105 -11.09 14.39 -1.98
N ARG A 106 -11.89 14.21 -0.93
CA ARG A 106 -12.94 13.18 -0.87
C ARG A 106 -14.31 13.82 -0.71
N PHE A 107 -15.26 13.26 -1.41
CA PHE A 107 -16.68 13.51 -1.33
C PHE A 107 -17.41 12.23 -0.95
N SER A 108 -18.14 12.20 0.17
CA SER A 108 -18.76 10.97 0.71
C SER A 108 -20.28 11.10 0.88
N PRO A 109 -21.07 11.01 -0.20
CA PRO A 109 -22.52 10.97 -0.13
C PRO A 109 -23.03 9.72 0.60
N GLN A 110 -24.11 9.89 1.36
CA GLN A 110 -24.86 8.79 1.98
C GLN A 110 -25.90 8.27 0.98
N ILE A 111 -25.97 6.95 0.79
CA ILE A 111 -26.89 6.30 -0.14
C ILE A 111 -28.29 6.21 0.52
N GLY A 112 -29.30 6.80 -0.11
CA GLY A 112 -30.70 6.69 0.33
C GLY A 112 -31.23 7.85 1.18
N VAL A 113 -30.49 8.96 1.29
CA VAL A 113 -30.95 10.18 1.96
C VAL A 113 -31.22 11.25 0.91
N ASP A 114 -32.50 11.66 0.77
CA ASP A 114 -32.94 12.79 -0.07
C ASP A 114 -32.56 14.14 0.58
N ARG A 115 -31.26 14.42 0.62
CA ARG A 115 -30.77 15.77 0.90
C ARG A 115 -29.96 16.23 -0.30
N ASP A 116 -30.33 17.39 -0.86
CA ASP A 116 -29.53 18.21 -1.78
C ASP A 116 -28.15 18.63 -1.20
N ALA A 117 -27.78 18.10 -0.04
CA ALA A 117 -26.47 18.27 0.54
C ALA A 117 -25.50 17.38 -0.21
N LEU A 118 -24.72 18.02 -1.09
CA LEU A 118 -23.42 17.53 -1.49
C LEU A 118 -22.70 17.09 -0.20
N GLY A 119 -22.67 15.78 0.09
CA GLY A 119 -22.21 15.17 1.36
C GLY A 119 -20.84 15.64 1.86
N ASP A 120 -20.39 15.09 3.00
CA ASP A 120 -19.19 15.58 3.71
C ASP A 120 -17.96 15.63 2.78
N ARG A 121 -17.36 16.83 2.69
CA ARG A 121 -16.18 17.12 1.88
C ARG A 121 -14.97 17.12 2.78
N THR A 122 -13.97 16.30 2.46
CA THR A 122 -12.74 16.21 3.24
C THR A 122 -11.54 16.56 2.36
N LEU A 123 -10.82 17.62 2.74
CA LEU A 123 -9.50 17.92 2.20
C LEU A 123 -8.46 17.11 2.97
N MET A 124 -7.55 16.48 2.27
CA MET A 124 -6.54 15.60 2.85
C MET A 124 -5.17 16.00 2.33
N ALA A 125 -4.17 16.01 3.20
CA ALA A 125 -2.79 16.26 2.82
C ALA A 125 -1.87 15.30 3.57
N ARG A 126 -0.80 14.88 2.91
CA ARG A 126 0.25 14.07 3.53
C ARG A 126 1.61 14.43 2.96
N VAL A 127 2.61 14.36 3.83
CA VAL A 127 4.01 14.61 3.52
C VAL A 127 4.86 13.43 3.98
N GLN A 128 5.64 12.84 3.08
CA GLN A 128 6.63 11.83 3.40
C GLN A 128 7.86 12.54 3.93
N VAL A 129 8.15 12.36 5.21
CA VAL A 129 9.28 13.00 5.88
C VAL A 129 10.56 12.19 5.70
N LEU A 130 10.42 10.87 5.58
CA LEU A 130 11.54 9.95 5.36
C LEU A 130 11.17 8.94 4.28
N PRO A 131 11.90 8.85 3.15
CA PRO A 131 11.75 7.75 2.22
C PRO A 131 12.38 6.48 2.80
N GLU A 132 11.87 5.32 2.40
CA GLU A 132 12.43 4.04 2.83
C GLU A 132 13.87 3.85 2.35
N ARG A 133 14.78 3.49 3.28
CA ARG A 133 16.21 3.30 2.99
C ARG A 133 16.83 2.17 3.80
N GLY A 134 17.30 1.12 3.13
CA GLY A 134 18.00 0.01 3.78
C GLY A 134 17.15 -0.63 4.87
N ARG A 135 17.55 -0.48 6.14
CA ARG A 135 16.79 -0.97 7.31
C ARG A 135 15.74 0.01 7.82
N TRP A 136 15.81 1.29 7.45
CA TRP A 136 14.87 2.32 7.88
C TRP A 136 13.56 2.22 7.11
N PRO A 137 12.40 2.28 7.79
CA PRO A 137 11.10 2.39 7.14
C PRO A 137 10.92 3.77 6.50
N ALA A 138 10.00 3.88 5.54
CA ALA A 138 9.47 5.18 5.15
C ALA A 138 8.61 5.74 6.29
N VAL A 139 8.56 7.06 6.43
CA VAL A 139 7.71 7.75 7.42
C VAL A 139 6.98 8.89 6.72
N ALA A 140 5.66 8.99 6.96
CA ALA A 140 4.83 10.08 6.49
C ALA A 140 3.97 10.65 7.62
N LEU A 141 3.68 11.94 7.50
CA LEU A 141 2.72 12.67 8.32
C LEU A 141 1.53 13.02 7.45
N GLY A 142 0.32 12.87 7.97
CA GLY A 142 -0.90 13.23 7.26
C GLY A 142 -1.87 13.99 8.13
N ALA A 143 -2.65 14.84 7.47
CA ALA A 143 -3.69 15.66 8.08
C ALA A 143 -4.95 15.64 7.20
N HIS A 144 -6.10 15.41 7.81
CA HIS A 144 -7.42 15.56 7.18
C HIS A 144 -8.12 16.81 7.76
N ASP A 145 -8.80 17.56 6.89
CA ASP A 145 -9.56 18.77 7.21
C ASP A 145 -8.75 19.84 7.96
N PHE A 146 -7.58 20.20 7.40
CA PHE A 146 -6.59 21.11 7.99
C PHE A 146 -6.84 22.60 7.69
N LEU A 147 -7.75 22.95 6.76
CA LEU A 147 -8.11 24.33 6.45
C LEU A 147 -9.27 24.80 7.35
N LYS A 148 -9.00 25.80 8.21
CA LYS A 148 -10.05 26.51 8.96
C LYS A 148 -10.90 27.35 8.00
N SER A 149 -12.01 26.81 7.50
CA SER A 149 -13.08 27.67 6.99
C SER A 149 -13.85 28.25 8.18
N SER A 150 -13.90 29.57 8.26
CA SER A 150 -14.50 30.40 9.31
C SER A 150 -16.03 30.37 9.30
N GLY A 151 -16.62 29.19 9.51
CA GLY A 151 -18.06 28.99 9.61
C GLY A 151 -18.37 27.67 10.32
N SER A 152 -18.73 27.77 11.60
CA SER A 152 -19.46 26.83 12.46
C SER A 152 -19.79 25.40 11.97
N GLU A 153 -19.43 24.41 12.81
CA GLU A 153 -20.29 23.26 13.20
C GLU A 153 -20.39 21.97 12.35
N THR A 154 -19.49 21.67 11.40
CA THR A 154 -19.55 20.38 10.65
C THR A 154 -18.18 19.71 10.39
N ARG A 155 -17.36 19.50 11.44
CA ARG A 155 -16.07 18.77 11.35
C ARG A 155 -16.25 17.28 11.68
N ARG A 156 -16.43 16.41 10.69
CA ARG A 156 -16.72 14.97 10.89
C ARG A 156 -15.54 14.01 10.65
N TYR A 157 -14.45 14.47 10.02
CA TYR A 157 -13.34 13.61 9.55
C TYR A 157 -11.96 14.24 9.80
N ASN A 158 -11.67 14.70 11.02
CA ASN A 158 -10.33 15.18 11.35
C ASN A 158 -9.39 14.01 11.67
N ALA A 159 -8.17 14.04 11.16
CA ALA A 159 -7.12 13.10 11.52
C ALA A 159 -5.78 13.79 11.40
N LEU A 160 -4.96 13.75 12.44
CA LEU A 160 -3.52 14.03 12.36
C LEU A 160 -2.81 12.74 12.70
N TYR A 161 -1.99 12.22 11.79
CA TYR A 161 -1.35 10.92 11.98
C TYR A 161 0.10 10.90 11.53
N VAL A 162 0.84 9.97 12.13
CA VAL A 162 2.14 9.51 11.64
C VAL A 162 2.01 8.04 11.25
N VAL A 163 2.63 7.67 10.14
CA VAL A 163 2.66 6.29 9.66
C VAL A 163 4.04 5.92 9.17
N ALA A 164 4.44 4.69 9.44
CA ALA A 164 5.64 4.07 8.92
C ALA A 164 5.30 2.89 8.00
N SER A 165 6.04 2.74 6.90
CA SER A 165 5.93 1.60 5.97
C SER A 165 7.28 0.94 5.76
N LYS A 166 7.29 -0.39 5.69
CA LYS A 166 8.47 -1.18 5.37
C LYS A 166 8.14 -2.23 4.32
N HIS A 167 8.89 -2.24 3.22
CA HIS A 167 8.83 -3.33 2.26
C HIS A 167 9.74 -4.47 2.69
N VAL A 168 9.21 -5.68 2.58
CA VAL A 168 9.90 -6.94 2.89
C VAL A 168 9.61 -7.94 1.77
N ALA A 169 10.43 -8.99 1.68
CA ALA A 169 10.24 -10.04 0.68
C ALA A 169 10.36 -11.43 1.32
N PRO A 170 9.45 -11.82 2.23
CA PRO A 170 9.48 -13.14 2.84
C PRO A 170 9.41 -14.21 1.74
N LEU A 171 10.39 -15.11 1.72
CA LEU A 171 10.52 -16.16 0.70
C LEU A 171 10.53 -15.63 -0.74
N GLY A 172 10.97 -14.37 -0.95
CA GLY A 172 11.00 -13.73 -2.27
C GLY A 172 9.65 -13.19 -2.75
N VAL A 173 8.59 -13.28 -1.95
CA VAL A 173 7.27 -12.72 -2.29
C VAL A 173 7.20 -11.28 -1.79
N PRO A 174 6.93 -10.27 -2.66
CA PRO A 174 6.79 -8.88 -2.25
C PRO A 174 5.71 -8.72 -1.18
N ALA A 175 6.05 -8.04 -0.09
CA ALA A 175 5.14 -7.75 0.99
C ALA A 175 5.47 -6.39 1.63
N ALA A 176 4.51 -5.80 2.33
CA ALA A 176 4.73 -4.58 3.07
C ALA A 176 4.06 -4.67 4.45
N VAL A 177 4.67 -3.98 5.41
CA VAL A 177 4.15 -3.84 6.77
C VAL A 177 4.01 -2.35 7.07
N HIS A 178 2.88 -1.99 7.67
CA HIS A 178 2.50 -0.62 7.96
C HIS A 178 2.07 -0.50 9.42
N GLY A 179 2.48 0.57 10.07
CA GLY A 179 2.07 0.89 11.42
C GLY A 179 2.04 2.38 11.63
N GLY A 180 1.00 2.87 12.28
CA GLY A 180 0.83 4.29 12.51
C GLY A 180 0.02 4.57 13.76
N TYR A 181 -0.03 5.86 14.07
CA TYR A 181 -0.76 6.39 15.20
C TYR A 181 -1.41 7.72 14.80
N GLY A 182 -2.71 7.84 15.01
CA GLY A 182 -3.43 9.09 14.86
C GLY A 182 -3.76 9.71 16.21
N THR A 183 -3.73 11.03 16.25
CA THR A 183 -4.06 11.86 17.42
C THR A 183 -5.40 12.57 17.21
N ASP A 184 -6.07 12.86 18.32
CA ASP A 184 -7.29 13.67 18.44
C ASP A 184 -7.01 15.13 18.83
N VAL A 185 -5.75 15.58 18.75
CA VAL A 185 -5.28 16.91 19.19
C VAL A 185 -6.00 18.08 18.51
N ILE A 186 -6.66 17.84 17.37
CA ILE A 186 -7.52 18.84 16.72
C ILE A 186 -8.97 18.55 17.11
N ASP A 187 -9.60 19.52 17.76
CA ASP A 187 -10.98 19.44 18.26
C ASP A 187 -11.99 19.36 17.10
N ALA A 188 -12.68 18.22 17.00
CA ALA A 188 -13.64 17.89 15.93
C ALA A 188 -14.73 16.95 16.47
N LYS A 189 -15.91 16.90 15.81
CA LYS A 189 -17.03 16.03 16.23
C LYS A 189 -16.81 14.54 15.90
N GLY A 190 -15.83 14.22 15.05
CA GLY A 190 -15.45 12.87 14.70
C GLY A 190 -14.00 12.80 14.24
N HIS A 191 -13.29 11.78 14.72
CA HIS A 191 -11.87 11.58 14.43
C HIS A 191 -11.65 10.24 13.72
N GLN A 192 -10.84 10.24 12.67
CA GLN A 192 -10.41 9.00 12.02
C GLN A 192 -8.99 8.62 12.47
N PHE A 193 -8.75 7.33 12.62
CA PHE A 193 -7.45 6.75 12.99
C PHE A 193 -6.91 7.17 14.37
N VAL A 194 -7.76 7.60 15.31
CA VAL A 194 -7.32 7.88 16.69
C VAL A 194 -6.87 6.60 17.35
N GLY A 195 -5.63 6.59 17.84
CA GLY A 195 -4.99 5.40 18.38
C GLY A 195 -4.11 4.69 17.37
N PHE A 196 -3.72 3.46 17.70
CA PHE A 196 -2.84 2.66 16.85
C PHE A 196 -3.61 1.99 15.72
N PHE A 197 -3.05 2.07 14.52
CA PHE A 197 -3.52 1.32 13.36
C PHE A 197 -2.33 0.66 12.66
N GLY A 198 -2.60 -0.35 11.85
CA GLY A 198 -1.55 -1.05 11.13
C GLY A 198 -2.08 -2.13 10.22
N GLY A 199 -1.23 -2.60 9.33
CA GLY A 199 -1.64 -3.60 8.36
C GLY A 199 -0.46 -4.19 7.61
N VAL A 200 -0.75 -5.24 6.87
CA VAL A 200 0.20 -5.97 6.04
C VAL A 200 -0.40 -6.20 4.67
N SER A 201 0.46 -6.19 3.66
CA SER A 201 0.13 -6.70 2.33
C SER A 201 1.13 -7.72 1.84
N ILE A 202 0.65 -8.61 0.98
CA ILE A 202 1.45 -9.56 0.23
C ILE A 202 0.97 -9.48 -1.21
N ALA A 203 1.89 -9.25 -2.15
CA ALA A 203 1.63 -9.23 -3.57
C ALA A 203 2.19 -10.49 -4.23
N PRO A 204 1.43 -11.60 -4.25
CA PRO A 204 1.87 -12.85 -4.88
C PRO A 204 2.02 -12.72 -6.40
N HIS A 205 1.39 -11.71 -7.01
CA HIS A 205 1.49 -11.42 -8.44
C HIS A 205 1.58 -9.90 -8.66
N PRO A 206 2.27 -9.40 -9.70
CA PRO A 206 2.41 -7.96 -9.96
C PRO A 206 1.09 -7.19 -10.14
N VAL A 207 -0.01 -7.90 -10.40
CA VAL A 207 -1.34 -7.32 -10.58
C VAL A 207 -2.27 -7.58 -9.41
N ALA A 208 -1.88 -8.39 -8.42
CA ALA A 208 -2.75 -8.85 -7.35
C ALA A 208 -2.06 -8.76 -6.00
N GLU A 209 -2.76 -8.17 -5.04
CA GLU A 209 -2.28 -7.94 -3.68
C GLU A 209 -3.36 -8.37 -2.70
N VAL A 210 -2.96 -9.07 -1.65
CA VAL A 210 -3.81 -9.49 -0.53
C VAL A 210 -3.40 -8.67 0.68
N MET A 211 -4.38 -8.19 1.43
CA MET A 211 -4.18 -7.21 2.48
C MET A 211 -4.98 -7.57 3.73
N ALA A 212 -4.41 -7.26 4.88
CA ALA A 212 -5.10 -7.28 6.16
C ALA A 212 -4.69 -6.04 6.96
N GLU A 213 -5.65 -5.35 7.57
CA GLU A 213 -5.41 -4.19 8.41
C GLU A 213 -6.29 -4.16 9.64
N TYR A 214 -5.85 -3.40 10.61
CA TYR A 214 -6.61 -2.93 11.75
C TYR A 214 -6.61 -1.40 11.69
N ASP A 215 -7.80 -0.80 11.58
CA ASP A 215 -7.99 0.65 11.39
C ASP A 215 -8.07 1.46 12.70
N GLY A 216 -7.83 0.80 13.84
CA GLY A 216 -8.02 1.34 15.19
C GLY A 216 -9.36 0.94 15.82
N THR A 217 -10.32 0.43 15.03
CA THR A 217 -11.62 -0.03 15.52
C THR A 217 -11.88 -1.49 15.18
N GLN A 218 -11.56 -1.88 13.95
CA GLN A 218 -11.91 -3.20 13.42
C GLN A 218 -10.82 -3.74 12.49
N VAL A 219 -10.90 -5.05 12.25
CA VAL A 219 -10.03 -5.74 11.29
C VAL A 219 -10.70 -5.76 9.93
N LEU A 220 -9.95 -5.38 8.89
CA LEU A 220 -10.35 -5.50 7.50
C LEU A 220 -9.42 -6.47 6.80
N VAL A 221 -10.00 -7.34 5.97
CA VAL A 221 -9.25 -8.23 5.08
C VAL A 221 -9.75 -8.05 3.66
N GLY A 222 -8.86 -8.08 2.69
CA GLY A 222 -9.24 -7.80 1.31
C GLY A 222 -8.13 -8.02 0.32
N GLY A 223 -8.40 -7.58 -0.91
CA GLY A 223 -7.44 -7.65 -1.99
C GLY A 223 -7.58 -6.49 -2.96
N ARG A 224 -6.52 -6.28 -3.72
CA ARG A 224 -6.42 -5.27 -4.76
C ARG A 224 -5.95 -5.92 -6.05
N ILE A 225 -6.62 -5.58 -7.14
CA ILE A 225 -6.19 -5.94 -8.49
C ILE A 225 -5.86 -4.64 -9.23
N THR A 226 -4.67 -4.55 -9.83
CA THR A 226 -4.24 -3.37 -10.59
C THR A 226 -3.79 -3.75 -11.98
N VAL A 227 -4.45 -3.18 -13.00
CA VAL A 227 -4.15 -3.41 -14.42
C VAL A 227 -4.12 -2.08 -15.15
N ARG A 228 -2.96 -1.70 -15.71
CA ARG A 228 -2.79 -0.51 -16.56
C ARG A 228 -3.33 0.80 -15.94
N GLY A 229 -3.09 1.00 -14.64
CA GLY A 229 -3.53 2.19 -13.90
C GLY A 229 -4.96 2.10 -13.37
N ILE A 230 -5.77 1.14 -13.81
CA ILE A 230 -7.06 0.83 -13.19
C ILE A 230 -6.80 -0.08 -12.01
N TYR A 231 -7.37 0.23 -10.85
CA TYR A 231 -7.35 -0.66 -9.71
C TYR A 231 -8.76 -0.93 -9.19
N LEU A 232 -8.94 -2.14 -8.72
CA LEU A 232 -10.12 -2.62 -8.01
C LEU A 232 -9.65 -3.03 -6.62
N VAL A 233 -10.33 -2.55 -5.59
CA VAL A 233 -10.06 -2.93 -4.21
C VAL A 233 -11.37 -3.41 -3.60
N GLY A 234 -11.30 -4.50 -2.85
CA GLY A 234 -12.47 -5.09 -2.19
C GLY A 234 -12.07 -5.82 -0.93
N GLY A 235 -12.96 -5.86 0.04
CA GLY A 235 -12.69 -6.50 1.32
C GLY A 235 -13.92 -6.65 2.20
N LEU A 236 -13.66 -7.18 3.40
CA LEU A 236 -14.64 -7.38 4.46
C LEU A 236 -14.11 -6.73 5.73
N ALA A 237 -14.88 -5.81 6.29
CA ALA A 237 -14.68 -5.31 7.64
C ALA A 237 -15.34 -6.26 8.65
N SER A 238 -14.62 -6.57 9.72
CA SER A 238 -15.03 -7.53 10.76
C SER A 238 -15.49 -8.88 10.21
N PHE A 239 -14.97 -9.29 9.03
CA PHE A 239 -15.39 -10.48 8.27
C PHE A 239 -16.88 -10.53 7.88
N ARG A 240 -17.62 -9.43 8.03
CA ARG A 240 -19.08 -9.39 7.87
C ARG A 240 -19.56 -8.32 6.90
N TYR A 241 -18.88 -7.18 6.85
CA TYR A 241 -19.36 -6.00 6.15
C TYR A 241 -18.53 -5.72 4.90
N GLY A 242 -19.17 -5.88 3.73
CA GLY A 242 -18.52 -5.72 2.43
C GLY A 242 -18.20 -4.26 2.09
N LEU A 243 -16.99 -4.04 1.62
CA LEU A 243 -16.51 -2.76 1.12
C LEU A 243 -15.72 -2.98 -0.16
N GLY A 244 -15.77 -2.00 -1.06
CA GLY A 244 -15.02 -2.10 -2.30
C GLY A 244 -15.15 -0.87 -3.16
N GLY A 245 -14.32 -0.79 -4.18
CA GLY A 245 -14.22 0.39 -5.02
C GLY A 245 -13.25 0.18 -6.16
N MET A 246 -13.22 1.18 -7.02
CA MET A 246 -12.40 1.23 -8.20
C MET A 246 -11.81 2.61 -8.38
N GLY A 247 -10.67 2.68 -9.05
CA GLY A 247 -10.14 3.95 -9.47
C GLY A 247 -9.21 3.83 -10.65
N LEU A 248 -8.86 5.00 -11.16
CA LEU A 248 -7.91 5.20 -12.23
C LEU A 248 -6.77 6.06 -11.71
N ARG A 249 -5.56 5.61 -12.01
CA ARG A 249 -4.32 6.33 -11.75
C ARG A 249 -3.56 6.53 -13.04
N TRP A 250 -3.13 7.76 -13.28
CA TRP A 250 -2.23 8.10 -14.37
C TRP A 250 -1.16 9.10 -13.91
N ARG A 251 -0.20 9.39 -14.79
CA ARG A 251 0.84 10.38 -14.56
C ARG A 251 0.72 11.48 -15.62
N LEU A 252 0.80 12.74 -15.20
CA LEU A 252 0.81 13.92 -16.06
C LEU A 252 2.12 14.02 -16.87
#